data_AF-A0A3E2WEZ1-F1
#
_entry.id   AF-A0A3E2WEZ1-F1
#
_cell.length_a   1.000
_cell.length_b   1.000
_cell.length_c   1.000
_cell.angle_alpha   90.00
_cell.angle_beta   90.00
_cell.angle_gamma   90.00
#
_symmetry.space_group_name_H-M   'P 1'
#
loop_
_entity.id
_entity.type
_entity.pdbx_description
1 polymer ?
#
loop_
_entity_poly.entity_id
_entity_poly.type
_entity_poly.pdbx_seq_one_letter_code
_entity_poly.pdbx_strand_id
1 'polypeptide(L)' 'MWKVVEIRCKNCGKLLGDFEGKGTIKCTRTECGGMNIFDTFTGKHEIIPKRKPSYLKNRATSSGVTFN' A
#
# COMPACT_ATOMS: atom_id res chain seq x y z
N MET A 1 -27.07 12.61 8.19
CA MET A 1 -26.05 12.52 9.26
C MET A 1 -24.88 11.76 8.68
N TRP A 2 -23.82 12.48 8.33
CA TRP A 2 -22.63 11.95 7.66
C TRP A 2 -21.82 11.14 8.68
N LYS A 3 -21.59 9.85 8.43
CA LYS A 3 -20.92 8.94 9.37
C LYS A 3 -19.53 8.63 8.85
N VAL A 4 -18.57 9.43 9.31
CA VAL A 4 -17.15 9.18 9.05
C VAL A 4 -16.70 7.95 9.84
N VAL A 5 -15.85 7.13 9.21
CA VAL A 5 -15.27 5.94 9.82
C VAL A 5 -13.77 6.14 9.93
N GLU A 6 -13.23 5.86 11.12
CA GLU A 6 -11.80 5.93 11.37
C GLU A 6 -11.08 4.79 10.63
N ILE A 7 -10.33 5.11 9.57
CA ILE A 7 -9.61 4.12 8.78
C ILE A 7 -8.18 4.01 9.30
N ARG A 8 -7.80 2.78 9.64
CA ARG A 8 -6.43 2.43 10.03
C ARG A 8 -5.78 1.59 8.94
N CYS A 9 -4.46 1.64 8.83
CA CYS A 9 -3.75 0.81 7.87
C CYS A 9 -3.82 -0.66 8.27
N LYS A 10 -4.29 -1.53 7.37
CA LYS A 10 -4.41 -2.96 7.65
C LYS A 10 -3.05 -3.65 7.87
N ASN A 11 -1.97 -3.10 7.32
CA ASN A 11 -0.61 -3.66 7.48
C ASN A 11 0.03 -3.31 8.83
N CYS A 12 -0.13 -2.05 9.27
CA CYS A 12 0.71 -1.49 10.33
C CYS A 12 -0.09 -0.81 11.45
N GLY A 13 -1.41 -0.84 11.38
CA GLY A 13 -2.32 -0.26 12.38
C GLY A 13 -2.32 1.27 12.46
N LYS A 14 -1.48 1.96 11.69
CA LYS A 14 -1.37 3.43 11.71
C LYS A 14 -2.69 4.06 11.28
N LEU A 15 -3.16 5.05 12.03
CA LEU A 15 -4.30 5.88 11.65
C LEU A 15 -4.02 6.58 10.32
N LEU A 16 -4.89 6.37 9.34
CA LEU A 16 -4.81 7.03 8.03
C LEU A 16 -5.67 8.29 8.00
N GLY A 17 -6.73 8.32 8.82
CA GLY A 17 -7.66 9.44 8.97
C GLY A 17 -9.11 8.97 9.00
N ASP A 18 -10.02 9.92 9.06
CA ASP A 18 -11.47 9.70 9.00
C ASP A 18 -11.93 9.82 7.56
N PHE A 19 -12.57 8.78 7.05
CA PHE A 19 -13.05 8.75 5.67
C PHE A 19 -14.53 8.44 5.59
N GLU A 20 -15.14 8.95 4.52
CA GLU A 20 -16.47 8.59 4.12
C GLU A 20 -16.47 8.14 2.66
N GLY A 21 -17.12 7.02 2.42
CA GLY A 21 -17.32 6.44 1.12
C GLY A 21 -16.22 5.47 0.70
N LYS A 22 -15.91 5.49 -0.59
CA LYS A 22 -14.94 4.58 -1.20
C LYS A 22 -13.69 5.35 -1.55
N GLY A 23 -12.55 4.83 -1.15
CA GLY A 23 -11.30 5.53 -1.33
C GLY A 23 -10.09 4.61 -1.32
N THR A 24 -9.00 5.16 -1.83
CA THR A 24 -7.67 4.57 -1.71
C THR A 24 -6.75 5.54 -0.99
N ILE A 25 -6.07 5.06 0.04
CA ILE A 25 -5.08 5.84 0.77
C ILE A 25 -3.76 5.08 0.90
N LYS A 26 -2.68 5.75 0.55
CA LYS A 26 -1.34 5.24 0.74
C LYS A 26 -0.93 5.42 2.20
N CYS A 27 -0.45 4.36 2.82
CA CYS A 27 0.12 4.45 4.15
C CYS A 27 1.40 5.31 4.10
N THR A 28 1.42 6.40 4.85
CA THR A 28 2.57 7.33 4.95
C THR A 28 3.78 6.74 5.66
N ARG A 29 3.62 5.59 6.34
CA ARG A 29 4.72 4.91 7.01
C ARG A 29 5.68 4.33 5.97
N THR A 30 6.92 4.80 5.97
CA THR A 30 7.97 4.44 5.00
C THR A 30 8.20 2.93 4.87
N GLU A 31 8.12 2.21 5.98
CA GLU A 31 8.30 0.75 6.06
C GLU A 31 7.12 -0.05 5.47
N CYS A 32 5.90 0.52 5.52
CA CYS A 32 4.72 -0.11 4.98
C CYS A 32 4.50 0.32 3.53
N GLY A 33 4.30 1.62 3.31
CA GLY A 33 4.04 2.23 2.00
C GLY A 33 2.88 1.63 1.20
N GLY A 34 2.11 0.73 1.80
CA GLY A 34 1.04 -0.04 1.16
C GLY A 34 -0.18 0.83 0.90
N MET A 35 -0.92 0.48 -0.14
CA MET A 35 -2.13 1.17 -0.56
C MET A 35 -3.32 0.48 0.09
N ASN A 36 -4.07 1.20 0.92
CA ASN A 36 -5.28 0.71 1.57
C ASN A 36 -6.48 1.10 0.71
N ILE A 37 -7.27 0.12 0.28
CA ILE A 37 -8.54 0.31 -0.43
C ILE A 37 -9.63 0.07 0.59
N PHE A 38 -10.53 1.04 0.79
CA PHE A 38 -11.62 0.92 1.75
C PHE A 38 -12.94 1.37 1.14
N ASP A 39 -14.02 0.79 1.65
CA ASP A 39 -15.40 1.13 1.33
C ASP A 39 -16.17 1.16 2.65
N THR A 40 -16.43 2.37 3.15
CA THR A 40 -17.11 2.55 4.44
C THR A 40 -18.60 2.19 4.39
N PHE A 41 -19.20 2.09 3.20
CA PHE A 41 -20.60 1.67 3.05
C PHE A 41 -20.76 0.17 3.19
N THR A 42 -19.79 -0.61 2.68
CA THR A 42 -19.81 -2.08 2.74
C THR A 42 -18.94 -2.66 3.85
N GLY A 43 -18.14 -1.81 4.53
CA GLY A 43 -17.16 -2.25 5.52
C GLY A 43 -15.98 -3.02 4.92
N LYS A 44 -15.81 -3.00 3.59
CA LYS A 44 -14.69 -3.67 2.94
C LYS A 44 -13.41 -2.87 3.13
N HIS A 45 -12.35 -3.56 3.52
CA HIS A 45 -11.03 -2.97 3.69
C HIS A 45 -9.95 -3.94 3.26
N GLU A 46 -9.28 -3.59 2.17
CA GLU A 46 -8.24 -4.37 1.51
C GLU A 46 -6.93 -3.59 1.51
N ILE A 47 -5.83 -4.31 1.38
CA ILE A 47 -4.51 -3.70 1.32
C ILE A 47 -3.68 -4.30 0.21
N ILE A 48 -3.14 -3.44 -0.63
CA ILE A 48 -2.13 -3.77 -1.61
C ILE A 48 -0.78 -3.42 -0.99
N PRO A 49 0.00 -4.40 -0.51
CA PRO A 49 1.31 -4.13 0.05
C PRO A 49 2.20 -3.49 -1.01
N LYS A 50 3.06 -2.55 -0.60
CA LYS A 50 4.10 -2.02 -1.48
C LYS A 50 5.00 -3.19 -1.86
N ARG A 51 5.00 -3.58 -3.13
CA ARG A 51 6.01 -4.52 -3.64
C ARG A 51 7.37 -3.88 -3.33
N LYS A 52 8.11 -4.46 -2.37
CA LYS A 52 9.55 -4.23 -2.33
C LYS A 52 10.03 -4.61 -3.73
N PRO A 53 10.83 -3.78 -4.42
CA PRO A 53 11.46 -4.26 -5.64
C PRO A 53 12.15 -5.56 -5.24
N SER A 54 11.66 -6.67 -5.77
CA SER A 54 12.37 -7.92 -5.65
C SER A 54 13.73 -7.63 -6.22
N TYR A 55 14.74 -7.59 -5.36
CA TYR A 55 16.14 -7.69 -5.76
C TYR A 55 16.34 -9.10 -6.30
N LEU A 56 15.67 -9.41 -7.41
CA LEU A 56 15.86 -10.56 -8.25
C LEU A 56 16.43 -9.93 -9.53
N LYS A 57 17.75 -9.74 -9.56
CA LYS A 57 18.73 -10.76 -10.01
C LYS A 57 18.28 -11.29 -11.37
N ASN A 58 19.09 -11.01 -12.39
CA ASN A 58 18.86 -11.28 -13.82
C ASN A 58 18.30 -10.09 -14.61
N ARG A 59 18.92 -8.92 -14.45
CA ARG A 59 19.14 -8.07 -15.63
C ARG A 59 20.22 -8.76 -16.47
N ALA A 60 19.82 -9.66 -17.36
CA ALA A 60 20.63 -9.91 -18.55
C ALA A 60 20.40 -8.71 -19.48
N THR A 61 21.14 -7.63 -19.26
CA THR A 61 21.31 -6.63 -20.31
C THR A 61 22.14 -7.29 -21.41
N SER A 62 21.73 -7.12 -22.67
CA SER A 62 22.30 -7.72 -23.88
C SER A 62 23.72 -7.21 -24.23
N SER A 63 24.53 -6.93 -23.22
CA SER A 63 25.87 -6.38 -23.33
C SER A 63 26.73 -7.12 -22.31
N GLY A 64 27.42 -8.17 -22.76
CA GLY A 64 28.23 -9.05 -21.91
C GLY A 64 29.38 -8.32 -21.22
N VAL A 65 29.12 -7.75 -20.05
CA VAL A 65 30.16 -7.24 -19.16
C VAL A 65 30.08 -7.96 -17.82
N THR A 66 31.02 -8.87 -17.61
CA THR A 66 31.38 -9.44 -16.31
C THR A 66 32.19 -8.42 -15.54
N PHE A 67 31.74 -8.06 -14.34
CA PHE A 67 32.56 -7.31 -13.39
C PHE A 67 33.46 -8.33 -12.65
N ASN A 68 34.78 -8.20 -12.84
CA ASN A 68 35.81 -8.97 -12.15
C ASN A 68 36.15 -8.33 -10.80
#